data_AF-A0A7Y3PTH7-F1
#
_entry.id   AF-A0A7Y3PTH7-F1
#
_cell.length_a   1.000
_cell.length_b   1.000
_cell.length_c   1.000
_cell.angle_alpha   90.00
_cell.angle_beta   90.00
_cell.angle_gamma   90.00
#
_symmetry.space_group_name_H-M   'P 1'
#
loop_
_entity.id
_entity.type
_entity.pdbx_description
1 polymer ?
#
loop_
_entity_poly.entity_id
_entity_poly.type
_entity_poly.pdbx_seq_one_letter_code
_entity_poly.pdbx_strand_id
1 'polypeptide(L)'
;MSTTVQTFPASLGEVLASADAAVTNPDVTRTRANITVGQALEAEEREAVRRSVDAQFPVVSAFLADSERPAAHPVSDDDTGHFPFCAPGLCVERRTADSTFTEHSSAPATLPVPAGMSGTGPLLSAELYANSESVGVSFGFDAGGEGVALDSAGAARVIESVADFLEHMRALHAQMLEGASPKLTAWVRDLEAYVEGEADPRAAYAEVADAIHAKRRCQAYAWCIERGEHDDHQGVALEVTVPGGESPYVNARLLAFEKRSEVIGFCESDLTPGQARQEAAKLREFADRLEGLAAVAEAGR
;
A
#
# COMPACT_ATOMS: atom_id res chain seq x y z
N MET A 1 39.06 -20.40 -24.49
CA MET A 1 38.18 -21.58 -24.54
C MET A 1 37.39 -21.58 -23.25
N SER A 2 36.11 -21.22 -23.34
CA SER A 2 35.18 -21.10 -22.21
C SER A 2 34.38 -22.39 -22.10
N THR A 3 34.46 -23.10 -20.98
CA THR A 3 33.60 -24.24 -20.65
C THR A 3 32.56 -23.78 -19.63
N THR A 4 31.40 -23.38 -20.14
CA THR A 4 30.19 -23.17 -19.36
C THR A 4 29.66 -24.53 -18.92
N VAL A 5 29.65 -24.80 -17.60
CA VAL A 5 28.94 -25.95 -17.04
C VAL A 5 27.51 -25.50 -16.72
N GLN A 6 26.55 -25.94 -17.52
CA GLN A 6 25.13 -25.88 -17.17
C GLN A 6 24.86 -26.95 -16.12
N THR A 7 24.56 -26.55 -14.88
CA THR A 7 23.97 -27.43 -13.87
C THR A 7 22.44 -27.38 -14.00
N PHE A 8 21.86 -28.46 -14.52
CA PHE A 8 20.43 -28.75 -14.35
C PHE A 8 20.19 -29.29 -12.92
N PRO A 9 19.00 -29.11 -12.33
CA PRO A 9 18.70 -29.73 -11.05
C PRO A 9 18.68 -31.25 -11.21
N ALA A 10 19.45 -31.93 -10.37
CA ALA A 10 19.56 -33.38 -10.33
C ALA A 10 18.16 -34.00 -10.21
N SER A 11 17.88 -35.00 -11.03
CA SER A 11 16.61 -35.73 -10.94
C SER A 11 16.47 -36.40 -9.55
N LEU A 12 15.25 -36.63 -9.08
CA LEU A 12 14.98 -37.35 -7.81
C LEU A 12 15.78 -38.67 -7.71
N GLY A 13 16.09 -39.30 -8.85
CA GLY A 13 16.92 -40.51 -8.92
C GLY A 13 18.41 -40.30 -8.58
N GLU A 14 19.00 -39.13 -8.85
CA GLU A 14 20.39 -38.80 -8.48
C GLU A 14 20.52 -38.45 -6.99
N VAL A 15 19.51 -37.82 -6.41
CA VAL A 15 19.45 -37.53 -4.97
C VAL A 15 19.44 -38.84 -4.16
N LEU A 16 18.74 -39.86 -4.66
CA LEU A 16 18.72 -41.19 -4.03
C LEU A 16 20.05 -41.95 -4.24
N ALA A 17 20.74 -41.77 -5.37
CA ALA A 17 22.05 -42.38 -5.62
C ALA A 17 23.18 -41.79 -4.75
N SER A 18 23.06 -40.53 -4.32
CA SER A 18 24.03 -39.89 -3.40
C SER A 18 23.88 -40.32 -1.93
N ALA A 19 22.78 -40.99 -1.56
CA ALA A 19 22.53 -41.41 -0.19
C ALA A 19 23.44 -42.58 0.27
N ASP A 20 23.97 -43.37 -0.67
CA ASP A 20 24.85 -44.52 -0.38
C ASP A 20 26.29 -44.12 0.02
N ALA A 21 26.68 -42.85 -0.14
CA ALA A 21 28.06 -42.40 0.13
C ALA A 21 28.29 -41.79 1.53
N ALA A 22 27.29 -41.69 2.41
CA ALA A 22 27.37 -40.93 3.66
C ALA A 22 27.19 -41.79 4.93
N VAL A 23 28.22 -42.59 5.26
CA VAL A 23 28.18 -43.60 6.35
C VAL A 23 28.44 -43.04 7.77
N THR A 24 28.76 -41.75 7.96
CA THR A 24 29.30 -41.30 9.27
C THR A 24 28.35 -40.54 10.20
N ASN A 25 27.14 -40.14 9.81
CA ASN A 25 26.16 -39.57 10.75
C ASN A 25 24.70 -39.68 10.26
N PRO A 26 23.93 -40.70 10.71
CA PRO A 26 22.59 -40.96 10.20
C PRO A 26 21.57 -39.86 10.53
N ASP A 27 21.76 -39.08 11.59
CA ASP A 27 20.83 -38.01 11.97
C ASP A 27 21.05 -36.73 11.16
N VAL A 28 22.31 -36.39 10.85
CA VAL A 28 22.63 -35.27 9.94
C VAL A 28 22.17 -35.58 8.51
N THR A 29 22.31 -36.84 8.08
CA THR A 29 21.81 -37.30 6.78
C THR A 29 20.29 -37.28 6.73
N ARG A 30 19.60 -37.69 7.79
CA ARG A 30 18.12 -37.64 7.87
C ARG A 30 17.61 -36.20 7.83
N THR A 31 18.22 -35.28 8.57
CA THR A 31 17.83 -33.87 8.57
C THR A 31 18.08 -33.21 7.22
N ARG A 32 19.24 -33.45 6.58
CA ARG A 32 19.52 -32.93 5.23
C ARG A 32 18.57 -33.51 4.19
N ALA A 33 18.30 -34.81 4.23
CA ALA A 33 17.34 -35.44 3.33
C ALA A 33 15.94 -34.86 3.51
N ASN A 34 15.48 -34.64 4.75
CA ASN A 34 14.17 -34.04 5.02
C ASN A 34 14.08 -32.59 4.55
N ILE A 35 15.15 -31.79 4.68
CA ILE A 35 15.19 -30.41 4.17
C ILE A 35 15.16 -30.40 2.63
N THR A 36 15.96 -31.25 1.98
CA THR A 36 15.98 -31.34 0.51
C THR A 36 14.66 -31.87 -0.05
N VAL A 37 14.02 -32.82 0.63
CA VAL A 37 12.68 -33.32 0.24
C VAL A 37 11.62 -32.24 0.46
N GLY A 38 11.66 -31.50 1.57
CA GLY A 38 10.76 -30.37 1.81
C GLY A 38 10.88 -29.28 0.73
N GLN A 39 12.11 -28.89 0.41
CA GLN A 39 12.38 -27.90 -0.64
C GLN A 39 11.98 -28.40 -2.05
N ALA A 40 12.16 -29.69 -2.33
CA ALA A 40 11.72 -30.28 -3.59
C ALA A 40 10.18 -30.34 -3.70
N LEU A 41 9.49 -30.70 -2.61
CA LEU A 41 8.03 -30.70 -2.55
C LEU A 41 7.45 -29.30 -2.67
N GLU A 42 8.01 -28.31 -1.98
CA GLU A 42 7.58 -26.91 -2.11
C GLU A 42 7.80 -26.37 -3.53
N ALA A 43 8.91 -26.73 -4.18
CA ALA A 43 9.17 -26.36 -5.57
C ALA A 43 8.17 -27.04 -6.53
N GLU A 44 7.84 -28.32 -6.29
CA GLU A 44 6.87 -29.06 -7.09
C GLU A 44 5.43 -28.55 -6.88
N GLU A 45 5.05 -28.23 -5.64
CA GLU A 45 3.76 -27.63 -5.31
C GLU A 45 3.64 -26.22 -5.91
N ARG A 46 4.68 -25.39 -5.82
CA ARG A 46 4.69 -24.07 -6.46
C ARG A 46 4.55 -24.18 -7.98
N GLU A 47 5.21 -25.15 -8.59
CA GLU A 47 5.10 -25.39 -10.03
C GLU A 47 3.73 -25.99 -10.43
N ALA A 48 3.12 -26.82 -9.58
CA ALA A 48 1.78 -27.35 -9.78
C ALA A 48 0.71 -26.25 -9.65
N VAL A 49 0.85 -25.36 -8.66
CA VAL A 49 0.01 -24.16 -8.49
C VAL A 49 0.17 -23.24 -9.69
N ARG A 50 1.40 -22.95 -10.12
CA ARG A 50 1.67 -22.14 -11.32
C ARG A 50 0.97 -22.72 -12.56
N ARG A 51 1.18 -24.01 -12.84
CA ARG A 51 0.51 -24.70 -13.96
C ARG A 51 -1.02 -24.68 -13.84
N SER A 52 -1.56 -24.82 -12.63
CA SER A 52 -3.01 -24.76 -12.39
C SER A 52 -3.56 -23.36 -12.62
N VAL A 53 -2.85 -22.31 -12.19
CA VAL A 53 -3.23 -20.91 -12.43
C VAL A 53 -3.14 -20.59 -13.91
N ASP A 54 -2.07 -20.99 -14.60
CA ASP A 54 -1.90 -20.83 -16.04
C ASP A 54 -3.00 -21.52 -16.86
N ALA A 55 -3.43 -22.71 -16.42
CA ALA A 55 -4.48 -23.48 -17.07
C ALA A 55 -5.90 -22.91 -16.82
N GLN A 56 -6.17 -22.42 -15.60
CA GLN A 56 -7.51 -21.95 -15.22
C GLN A 56 -7.72 -20.46 -15.55
N PHE A 57 -6.65 -19.67 -15.59
CA PHE A 57 -6.70 -18.22 -15.75
C PHE A 57 -5.65 -17.72 -16.75
N PRO A 58 -5.73 -18.13 -18.03
CA PRO A 58 -4.75 -17.72 -19.06
C PRO A 58 -4.66 -16.20 -19.25
N VAL A 59 -5.73 -15.45 -18.93
CA VAL A 59 -5.73 -13.98 -18.91
C VAL A 59 -4.91 -13.40 -17.76
N VAL A 60 -4.91 -14.04 -16.59
CA VAL A 60 -4.12 -13.60 -15.41
C VAL A 60 -2.64 -13.88 -15.64
N SER A 61 -2.29 -15.02 -16.23
CA SER A 61 -0.90 -15.32 -16.57
C SER A 61 -0.35 -14.42 -17.67
N ALA A 62 -1.18 -14.06 -18.66
CA ALA A 62 -0.82 -13.04 -19.64
C ALA A 62 -0.64 -11.67 -18.96
N PHE A 63 -1.54 -11.27 -18.06
CA PHE A 63 -1.45 -10.02 -17.31
C PHE A 63 -0.19 -9.94 -16.40
N LEU A 64 0.17 -11.02 -15.72
CA LEU A 64 1.38 -11.10 -14.89
C LEU A 64 2.66 -11.17 -15.73
N ALA A 65 2.62 -11.77 -16.92
CA ALA A 65 3.73 -11.76 -17.87
C ALA A 65 3.91 -10.39 -18.54
N ASP A 66 2.84 -9.61 -18.68
CA ASP A 66 2.83 -8.25 -19.24
C ASP A 66 3.07 -7.17 -18.16
N SER A 67 3.25 -7.58 -16.91
CA SER A 67 3.68 -6.71 -15.80
C SER A 67 5.20 -6.44 -15.88
N GLU A 68 5.73 -6.14 -17.06
CA GLU A 68 7.08 -5.57 -17.15
C GLU A 68 7.05 -4.25 -16.38
N ARG A 69 7.85 -4.20 -15.32
CA ARG A 69 8.02 -2.98 -14.53
C ARG A 69 8.37 -1.85 -15.51
N PRO A 70 7.58 -0.78 -15.62
CA PRO A 70 7.78 0.23 -16.65
C PRO A 70 9.22 0.75 -16.62
N ALA A 71 9.77 0.99 -17.81
CA ALA A 71 11.13 1.45 -17.98
C ALA A 71 11.42 2.63 -17.04
N ALA A 72 12.44 2.44 -16.21
CA ALA A 72 12.88 3.37 -15.20
C ALA A 72 14.05 4.18 -15.78
N HIS A 73 13.93 5.50 -15.78
CA HIS A 73 15.03 6.40 -16.13
C HIS A 73 15.52 7.11 -14.87
N PRO A 74 16.81 6.99 -14.50
CA PRO A 74 17.36 7.75 -13.38
C PRO A 74 17.27 9.24 -13.70
N VAL A 75 16.80 10.02 -12.72
CA VAL A 75 16.67 11.47 -12.81
C VAL A 75 18.00 12.10 -12.40
N SER A 76 18.46 13.12 -13.12
CA SER A 76 19.70 13.85 -12.79
C SER A 76 19.48 14.71 -11.56
N ASP A 77 20.52 14.91 -10.73
CA ASP A 77 20.46 15.78 -9.54
C ASP A 77 20.13 17.25 -9.89
N ASP A 78 20.38 17.66 -11.14
CA ASP A 78 20.09 19.01 -11.66
C ASP A 78 18.65 19.19 -12.16
N ASP A 79 17.84 18.12 -12.22
CA ASP A 79 16.48 18.18 -12.74
C ASP A 79 15.54 18.89 -11.73
N THR A 80 14.71 19.81 -12.22
CA THR A 80 13.70 20.48 -11.38
C THR A 80 12.66 19.48 -10.90
N GLY A 81 12.43 19.41 -9.58
CA GLY A 81 11.39 18.55 -8.98
C GLY A 81 11.85 17.69 -7.81
N HIS A 82 13.16 17.66 -7.50
CA HIS A 82 13.67 16.95 -6.32
C HIS A 82 13.21 17.58 -5.00
N PHE A 83 12.94 16.71 -4.02
CA PHE A 83 12.77 17.10 -2.64
C PHE A 83 14.14 17.23 -1.95
N PRO A 84 14.25 18.02 -0.87
CA PRO A 84 15.50 18.12 -0.09
C PRO A 84 16.02 16.78 0.45
N PHE A 85 15.15 15.78 0.62
CA PHE A 85 15.51 14.44 1.10
C PHE A 85 15.95 13.46 0.00
N CYS A 86 15.84 13.85 -1.28
CA CYS A 86 16.18 12.97 -2.40
C CYS A 86 17.65 12.58 -2.34
N ALA A 87 17.92 11.28 -2.33
CA ALA A 87 19.27 10.79 -2.43
C ALA A 87 19.74 10.77 -3.90
N PRO A 88 21.00 11.14 -4.17
CA PRO A 88 21.55 11.14 -5.51
C PRO A 88 21.35 9.81 -6.23
N GLY A 89 20.77 9.86 -7.42
CA GLY A 89 20.53 8.69 -8.27
C GLY A 89 19.44 7.71 -7.80
N LEU A 90 18.72 7.99 -6.72
CA LEU A 90 17.60 7.15 -6.25
C LEU A 90 16.23 7.61 -6.77
N CYS A 91 16.13 8.80 -7.36
CA CYS A 91 14.90 9.23 -8.00
C CYS A 91 14.77 8.64 -9.42
N VAL A 92 13.57 8.18 -9.76
CA VAL A 92 13.31 7.43 -10.97
C VAL A 92 12.07 7.97 -11.68
N GLU A 93 12.20 8.37 -12.94
CA GLU A 93 11.05 8.63 -13.80
C GLU A 93 10.50 7.30 -14.31
N ARG A 94 9.21 7.06 -14.10
CA ARG A 94 8.47 5.93 -14.64
C ARG A 94 7.46 6.41 -15.68
N ARG A 95 7.40 5.69 -16.78
CA ARG A 95 6.40 5.90 -17.84
C ARG A 95 5.41 4.75 -17.87
N THR A 96 4.15 5.05 -17.65
CA THR A 96 3.04 4.13 -17.88
C THR A 96 2.45 4.39 -19.27
N ALA A 97 1.43 3.62 -19.67
CA ALA A 97 0.73 3.86 -20.92
C ALA A 97 0.04 5.24 -20.95
N ASP A 98 -0.38 5.74 -19.78
CA ASP A 98 -1.28 6.91 -19.67
C ASP A 98 -0.62 8.11 -18.99
N SER A 99 0.49 7.93 -18.28
CA SER A 99 1.16 9.02 -17.55
C SER A 99 2.67 8.82 -17.40
N THR A 100 3.35 9.88 -16.98
CA THR A 100 4.73 9.84 -16.52
C THR A 100 4.75 10.40 -15.11
N PHE A 101 5.37 9.68 -14.19
CA PHE A 101 5.53 10.13 -12.82
C PHE A 101 6.95 9.88 -12.32
N THR A 102 7.40 10.73 -11.40
CA THR A 102 8.71 10.60 -10.77
C THR A 102 8.55 10.00 -9.38
N GLU A 103 9.26 8.92 -9.10
CA GLU A 103 9.46 8.35 -7.77
C GLU A 103 10.68 9.03 -7.15
N HIS A 104 10.50 9.59 -5.95
CA HIS A 104 11.52 10.24 -5.17
C HIS A 104 11.79 9.39 -3.92
N SER A 105 13.06 9.02 -3.71
CA SER A 105 13.46 8.21 -2.57
C SER A 105 14.61 8.87 -1.81
N SER A 106 14.56 8.81 -0.47
CA SER A 106 15.74 9.10 0.35
C SER A 106 16.74 7.94 0.30
N ALA A 107 17.93 8.17 0.86
CA ALA A 107 18.79 7.06 1.19
C ALA A 107 18.08 6.18 2.25
N PRO A 108 18.11 4.85 2.12
CA PRO A 108 17.46 3.99 3.08
C PRO A 108 18.29 3.92 4.37
N ALA A 109 17.62 4.08 5.52
CA ALA A 109 18.16 3.66 6.80
C ALA A 109 18.02 2.15 6.88
N THR A 110 19.15 1.43 6.92
CA THR A 110 19.16 -0.03 6.93
C THR A 110 19.86 -0.57 8.18
N LEU A 111 19.22 -1.53 8.82
CA LEU A 111 19.83 -2.39 9.82
C LEU A 111 20.21 -3.70 9.12
N PRO A 112 21.49 -3.98 8.84
CA PRO A 112 21.87 -5.22 8.17
C PRO A 112 21.68 -6.44 9.07
N VAL A 113 21.46 -7.61 8.47
CA VAL A 113 21.56 -8.89 9.18
C VAL A 113 23.01 -9.05 9.71
N PRO A 114 23.23 -9.33 11.01
CA PRO A 114 24.58 -9.44 11.54
C PRO A 114 25.41 -10.54 10.87
N ALA A 115 26.73 -10.33 10.80
CA ALA A 115 27.64 -11.29 10.19
C ALA A 115 27.55 -12.68 10.84
N GLY A 116 27.45 -13.72 10.01
CA GLY A 116 27.33 -15.11 10.46
C GLY A 116 25.90 -15.63 10.56
N MET A 117 24.89 -14.83 10.19
CA MET A 117 23.48 -15.21 10.19
C MET A 117 22.96 -15.41 8.77
N SER A 118 21.98 -16.31 8.60
CA SER A 118 21.32 -16.56 7.32
C SER A 118 20.10 -15.66 7.17
N GLY A 119 20.05 -14.90 6.08
CA GLY A 119 18.93 -14.05 5.70
C GLY A 119 19.29 -13.26 4.45
N THR A 120 18.32 -13.04 3.55
CA THR A 120 18.51 -12.18 2.38
C THR A 120 17.88 -10.81 2.66
N GLY A 121 18.69 -9.75 2.59
CA GLY A 121 18.21 -8.37 2.80
C GLY A 121 18.55 -7.79 4.18
N PRO A 122 18.08 -6.57 4.47
CA PRO A 122 18.24 -5.93 5.77
C PRO A 122 17.30 -6.56 6.81
N LEU A 123 17.73 -6.55 8.07
CA LEU A 123 16.91 -6.94 9.23
C LEU A 123 15.76 -5.94 9.45
N LEU A 124 16.04 -4.65 9.28
CA LEU A 124 15.05 -3.57 9.21
C LEU A 124 15.48 -2.58 8.13
N SER A 125 14.52 -2.03 7.38
CA SER A 125 14.80 -0.89 6.49
C SER A 125 13.70 0.14 6.52
N ALA A 126 14.10 1.39 6.34
CA ALA A 126 13.23 2.54 6.34
C ALA A 126 13.68 3.58 5.29
N GLU A 127 12.75 4.19 4.57
CA GLU A 127 13.04 5.26 3.62
C GLU A 127 11.86 6.23 3.48
N LEU A 128 12.17 7.47 3.08
CA LEU A 128 11.17 8.42 2.62
C LEU A 128 10.91 8.20 1.14
N TYR A 129 9.63 8.20 0.77
CA TYR A 129 9.18 8.01 -0.57
C TYR A 129 8.17 9.08 -0.94
N ALA A 130 8.22 9.61 -2.15
CA ALA A 130 7.14 10.42 -2.71
C ALA A 130 7.02 10.10 -4.19
N ASN A 131 5.81 10.04 -4.72
CA ASN A 131 5.63 10.07 -6.18
C ASN A 131 5.01 11.40 -6.60
N SER A 132 5.26 11.84 -7.83
CA SER A 132 4.75 13.13 -8.33
C SER A 132 3.21 13.23 -8.39
N GLU A 133 2.51 12.11 -8.24
CA GLU A 133 1.04 12.02 -8.19
C GLU A 133 0.49 11.99 -6.74
N SER A 134 1.36 11.82 -5.75
CA SER A 134 1.00 11.68 -4.34
C SER A 134 0.94 13.06 -3.67
N VAL A 135 -0.02 13.22 -2.75
CA VAL A 135 -0.25 14.48 -2.05
C VAL A 135 0.76 14.72 -0.91
N GLY A 136 1.82 13.90 -0.81
CA GLY A 136 2.85 14.07 0.21
C GLY A 136 3.87 12.94 0.28
N VAL A 137 4.86 13.13 1.16
CA VAL A 137 5.91 12.15 1.45
C VAL A 137 5.35 11.03 2.33
N SER A 138 5.52 9.78 1.89
CA SER A 138 5.27 8.58 2.67
C SER A 138 6.56 8.03 3.28
N PHE A 139 6.40 7.27 4.35
CA PHE A 139 7.49 6.61 5.06
C PHE A 139 7.28 5.10 4.98
N GLY A 140 8.21 4.38 4.33
CA GLY A 140 8.18 2.92 4.19
C GLY A 140 8.97 2.25 5.31
N PHE A 141 8.45 1.14 5.85
CA PHE A 141 9.12 0.31 6.87
C PHE A 141 8.97 -1.17 6.50
N ASP A 142 10.09 -1.88 6.41
CA ASP A 142 10.13 -3.33 6.18
C ASP A 142 10.91 -4.04 7.28
N ALA A 143 10.38 -5.17 7.74
CA ALA A 143 10.95 -6.05 8.75
C ALA A 143 10.93 -7.50 8.21
N GLY A 144 11.69 -7.73 7.15
CA GLY A 144 11.62 -8.93 6.31
C GLY A 144 12.57 -10.09 6.66
N GLY A 145 13.14 -10.14 7.86
CA GLY A 145 14.05 -11.25 8.24
C GLY A 145 13.31 -12.51 8.70
N GLU A 146 13.64 -13.69 8.14
CA GLU A 146 13.38 -14.97 8.83
C GLU A 146 13.99 -14.89 10.24
N GLY A 147 13.22 -15.27 11.27
CA GLY A 147 13.59 -15.07 12.67
C GLY A 147 15.02 -15.52 13.00
N VAL A 148 15.84 -14.60 13.49
CA VAL A 148 17.27 -14.84 13.74
C VAL A 148 17.50 -15.16 15.22
N ALA A 149 18.17 -16.28 15.51
CA ALA A 149 18.61 -16.62 16.86
C ALA A 149 19.89 -15.83 17.23
N LEU A 150 19.84 -15.08 18.34
CA LEU A 150 20.94 -14.22 18.81
C LEU A 150 21.56 -14.79 20.10
N ASP A 151 22.88 -14.79 20.20
CA ASP A 151 23.58 -14.89 21.49
C ASP A 151 23.58 -13.53 22.20
N SER A 152 24.05 -13.46 23.46
CA SER A 152 24.01 -12.22 24.24
C SER A 152 24.82 -11.07 23.62
N ALA A 153 25.93 -11.37 22.95
CA ALA A 153 26.75 -10.38 22.26
C ALA A 153 26.08 -9.90 20.96
N GLY A 154 25.41 -10.80 20.23
CA GLY A 154 24.59 -10.49 19.06
C GLY A 154 23.38 -9.64 19.43
N ALA A 155 22.70 -9.97 20.53
CA ALA A 155 21.60 -9.17 21.07
C ALA A 155 22.06 -7.75 21.45
N ALA A 156 23.21 -7.61 22.12
CA ALA A 156 23.79 -6.29 22.44
C ALA A 156 24.08 -5.45 21.18
N ARG A 157 24.70 -6.05 20.16
CA ARG A 157 24.95 -5.37 18.87
C ARG A 157 23.65 -4.99 18.16
N VAL A 158 22.63 -5.84 18.20
CA VAL A 158 21.31 -5.52 17.63
C VAL A 158 20.66 -4.37 18.41
N ILE A 159 20.77 -4.33 19.74
CA ILE A 159 20.26 -3.21 20.56
C ILE A 159 20.95 -1.90 20.20
N GLU A 160 22.27 -1.88 20.09
CA GLU A 160 23.03 -0.71 19.64
C GLU A 160 22.63 -0.28 18.23
N SER A 161 22.52 -1.23 17.31
CA SER A 161 22.16 -0.94 15.91
C SER A 161 20.70 -0.50 15.78
N VAL A 162 19.80 -0.95 16.66
CA VAL A 162 18.42 -0.45 16.77
C VAL A 162 18.43 0.99 17.30
N ALA A 163 19.29 1.32 18.26
CA ALA A 163 19.44 2.70 18.72
C ALA A 163 19.92 3.61 17.58
N ASP A 164 20.93 3.18 16.83
CA ASP A 164 21.41 3.92 15.64
C ASP A 164 20.31 4.04 14.57
N PHE A 165 19.55 2.97 14.33
CA PHE A 165 18.40 3.00 13.42
C PHE A 165 17.33 3.99 13.89
N LEU A 166 17.04 4.05 15.18
CA LEU A 166 16.11 5.02 15.76
C LEU A 166 16.62 6.46 15.62
N GLU A 167 17.92 6.72 15.73
CA GLU A 167 18.47 8.05 15.45
C GLU A 167 18.33 8.42 13.96
N HIS A 168 18.60 7.50 13.04
CA HIS A 168 18.37 7.73 11.61
C HIS A 168 16.89 8.00 11.31
N MET A 169 15.98 7.28 11.98
CA MET A 169 14.54 7.51 11.91
C MET A 169 14.14 8.91 12.38
N ARG A 170 14.72 9.41 13.48
CA ARG A 170 14.52 10.78 13.93
C ARG A 170 15.05 11.80 12.92
N ALA A 171 16.18 11.51 12.28
CA ALA A 171 16.72 12.36 11.22
C ALA A 171 15.82 12.40 9.98
N LEU A 172 15.26 11.26 9.54
CA LEU A 172 14.28 11.21 8.44
C LEU A 172 13.00 11.98 8.80
N HIS A 173 12.51 11.83 10.03
CA HIS A 173 11.36 12.62 10.51
C HIS A 173 11.66 14.13 10.50
N ALA A 174 12.86 14.54 10.93
CA ALA A 174 13.27 15.94 10.87
C ALA A 174 13.28 16.47 9.41
N GLN A 175 13.78 15.68 8.46
CA GLN A 175 13.75 16.04 7.03
C GLN A 175 12.33 16.16 6.48
N MET A 176 11.38 15.31 6.91
CA MET A 176 9.96 15.47 6.55
C MET A 176 9.41 16.83 7.03
N LEU A 177 9.90 17.34 8.16
CA LEU A 177 9.47 18.61 8.74
C LEU A 177 10.16 19.83 8.13
N GLU A 178 11.32 19.69 7.49
CA GLU A 178 12.02 20.81 6.82
C GLU A 178 11.21 21.38 5.64
N GLY A 179 10.34 20.58 5.01
CA GLY A 179 9.37 21.01 3.99
C GLY A 179 7.98 21.35 4.53
N ALA A 180 7.74 21.19 5.83
CA ALA A 180 6.43 21.39 6.44
C ALA A 180 6.12 22.89 6.64
N SER A 181 4.82 23.23 6.59
CA SER A 181 4.41 24.60 6.94
C SER A 181 4.79 24.91 8.40
N PRO A 182 5.17 26.16 8.75
CA PRO A 182 5.50 26.53 10.13
C PRO A 182 4.40 26.19 11.16
N LYS A 183 3.13 26.17 10.71
CA LYS A 183 1.99 25.75 11.54
C LYS A 183 2.03 24.26 11.87
N LEU A 184 2.40 23.41 10.92
CA LEU A 184 2.55 21.97 11.12
C LEU A 184 3.71 21.67 12.05
N THR A 185 4.87 22.31 11.83
CA THR A 185 6.03 22.17 12.71
C THR A 185 5.74 22.62 14.14
N ALA A 186 5.06 23.76 14.30
CA ALA A 186 4.63 24.24 15.63
C ALA A 186 3.66 23.25 16.29
N TRP A 187 2.67 22.73 15.54
CA TRP A 187 1.72 21.76 16.05
C TRP A 187 2.39 20.43 16.47
N VAL A 188 3.32 19.89 15.67
CA VAL A 188 4.07 18.67 16.02
C VAL A 188 4.89 18.90 17.29
N ARG A 189 5.59 20.03 17.42
CA ARG A 189 6.36 20.36 18.63
C ARG A 189 5.46 20.50 19.85
N ASP A 190 4.33 21.19 19.71
CA ASP A 190 3.39 21.37 20.82
C ASP A 190 2.76 20.02 21.24
N LEU A 191 2.56 19.11 20.29
CA LEU A 191 2.11 17.75 20.51
C LEU A 191 3.17 16.88 21.22
N GLU A 192 4.43 16.95 20.80
CA GLU A 192 5.54 16.27 21.48
C GLU A 192 5.67 16.76 22.93
N ALA A 193 5.65 18.08 23.15
CA ALA A 193 5.69 18.66 24.49
C ALA A 193 4.49 18.25 25.36
N TYR A 194 3.30 18.12 24.75
CA TYR A 194 2.13 17.58 25.42
C TYR A 194 2.35 16.13 25.87
N VAL A 195 2.76 15.26 24.95
CA VAL A 195 2.96 13.83 25.21
C VAL A 195 4.08 13.57 26.23
N GLU A 196 5.17 14.34 26.20
CA GLU A 196 6.24 14.26 27.19
C GLU A 196 5.80 14.70 28.60
N GLY A 197 4.77 15.56 28.68
CA GLY A 197 4.18 16.02 29.94
C GLY A 197 3.20 15.03 30.58
N GLU A 198 2.78 14.00 29.85
CA GLU A 198 1.82 13.00 30.33
C GLU A 198 2.48 11.92 31.20
N ALA A 199 1.72 11.35 32.13
CA ALA A 199 2.21 10.32 33.05
C ALA A 199 2.60 9.01 32.32
N ASP A 200 1.98 8.75 31.17
CA ASP A 200 2.32 7.66 30.26
C ASP A 200 2.40 8.19 28.81
N PRO A 201 3.60 8.63 28.37
CA PRO A 201 3.79 9.16 27.02
C PRO A 201 3.42 8.17 25.92
N ARG A 202 3.55 6.86 26.16
CA ARG A 202 3.21 5.84 25.16
C ARG A 202 1.70 5.76 24.95
N ALA A 203 0.93 5.80 26.03
CA ALA A 203 -0.53 5.83 25.96
C ALA A 203 -1.01 7.13 25.28
N ALA A 204 -0.41 8.27 25.62
CA ALA A 204 -0.73 9.55 25.01
C ALA A 204 -0.43 9.58 23.49
N TYR A 205 0.71 9.02 23.04
CA TYR A 205 0.99 8.87 21.61
C TYR A 205 -0.06 8.02 20.89
N ALA A 206 -0.53 6.93 21.50
CA ALA A 206 -1.56 6.08 20.92
C ALA A 206 -2.90 6.83 20.77
N GLU A 207 -3.34 7.54 21.82
CA GLU A 207 -4.57 8.34 21.79
C GLU A 207 -4.52 9.44 20.72
N VAL A 208 -3.39 10.12 20.61
CA VAL A 208 -3.16 11.15 19.59
C VAL A 208 -3.18 10.54 18.19
N ALA A 209 -2.54 9.39 17.99
CA ALA A 209 -2.55 8.70 16.71
C ALA A 209 -3.98 8.31 16.31
N ASP A 210 -4.76 7.78 17.24
CA ASP A 210 -6.18 7.44 17.04
C ASP A 210 -7.00 8.68 16.70
N ALA A 211 -6.78 9.80 17.40
CA ALA A 211 -7.47 11.05 17.15
C ALA A 211 -7.13 11.61 15.75
N ILE A 212 -5.86 11.57 15.34
CA ILE A 212 -5.44 11.97 13.98
C ILE A 212 -6.09 11.04 12.96
N HIS A 213 -6.04 9.74 13.19
CA HIS A 213 -6.62 8.74 12.31
C HIS A 213 -8.11 8.99 12.10
N ALA A 214 -8.87 9.19 13.17
CA ALA A 214 -10.29 9.52 13.15
C ALA A 214 -10.62 10.84 12.43
N LYS A 215 -9.64 11.72 12.20
CA LYS A 215 -9.83 12.99 11.48
C LYS A 215 -9.36 12.95 10.03
N ARG A 216 -8.57 11.95 9.63
CA ARG A 216 -8.12 11.78 8.24
C ARG A 216 -9.32 11.51 7.34
N ARG A 217 -9.26 12.02 6.11
CA ARG A 217 -10.25 11.68 5.08
C ARG A 217 -10.06 10.22 4.70
N CYS A 218 -11.16 9.56 4.32
CA CYS A 218 -11.12 8.26 3.68
C CYS A 218 -10.07 8.23 2.55
N GLN A 219 -9.20 7.23 2.55
CA GLN A 219 -8.18 7.05 1.51
C GLN A 219 -8.63 6.11 0.39
N ALA A 220 -9.67 5.30 0.62
CA ALA A 220 -10.17 4.34 -0.37
C ALA A 220 -10.86 5.04 -1.56
N TYR A 221 -11.63 6.11 -1.29
CA TYR A 221 -12.37 6.83 -2.32
C TYR A 221 -12.26 8.35 -2.12
N ALA A 222 -11.79 9.07 -3.14
CA ALA A 222 -11.64 10.53 -3.10
C ALA A 222 -12.98 11.27 -2.90
N TRP A 223 -14.10 10.66 -3.31
CA TRP A 223 -15.46 11.21 -3.15
C TRP A 223 -16.07 10.94 -1.78
N CYS A 224 -15.46 10.08 -0.95
CA CYS A 224 -16.02 9.73 0.34
C CYS A 224 -15.89 10.88 1.35
N ILE A 225 -16.96 11.14 2.09
CA ILE A 225 -17.02 12.20 3.10
C ILE A 225 -16.70 11.71 4.52
N GLU A 226 -16.68 10.40 4.72
CA GLU A 226 -16.35 9.79 6.00
C GLU A 226 -14.87 9.98 6.35
N ARG A 227 -14.61 9.89 7.66
CA ARG A 227 -13.28 10.07 8.24
C ARG A 227 -12.90 8.85 9.07
N GLY A 228 -11.59 8.62 9.20
CA GLY A 228 -11.06 7.44 9.87
C GLY A 228 -11.12 6.17 9.02
N GLU A 229 -10.90 5.04 9.67
CA GLU A 229 -11.10 3.71 9.11
C GLU A 229 -12.60 3.38 9.16
N HIS A 230 -13.15 2.98 8.02
CA HIS A 230 -14.54 2.60 7.88
C HIS A 230 -14.73 1.71 6.66
N ASP A 231 -15.71 0.84 6.77
CA ASP A 231 -16.02 -0.21 5.79
C ASP A 231 -17.08 0.23 4.77
N ASP A 232 -17.94 1.16 5.17
CA ASP A 232 -18.99 1.73 4.35
C ASP A 232 -18.60 3.15 3.93
N HIS A 233 -18.55 3.39 2.63
CA HIS A 233 -18.17 4.67 2.05
C HIS A 233 -19.41 5.37 1.50
N GLN A 234 -19.63 6.61 1.93
CA GLN A 234 -20.65 7.47 1.34
C GLN A 234 -20.09 8.78 0.82
N GLY A 235 -20.63 9.26 -0.29
CA GLY A 235 -20.36 10.57 -0.87
C GLY A 235 -21.32 11.65 -0.35
N VAL A 236 -21.10 12.88 -0.82
CA VAL A 236 -22.01 14.00 -0.54
C VAL A 236 -23.41 13.67 -1.07
N ALA A 237 -24.43 13.92 -0.24
CA ALA A 237 -25.81 13.78 -0.65
C ALA A 237 -26.24 14.91 -1.60
N LEU A 238 -26.92 14.54 -2.67
CA LEU A 238 -27.63 15.42 -3.58
C LEU A 238 -29.12 15.36 -3.22
N GLU A 239 -29.68 16.47 -2.76
CA GLU A 239 -31.03 16.50 -2.19
C GLU A 239 -31.92 17.51 -2.90
N VAL A 240 -33.19 17.14 -3.08
CA VAL A 240 -34.27 18.06 -3.50
C VAL A 240 -35.34 18.05 -2.42
N THR A 241 -35.62 19.24 -1.88
CA THR A 241 -36.60 19.46 -0.81
C THR A 241 -37.80 20.24 -1.33
N VAL A 242 -38.98 19.96 -0.78
CA VAL A 242 -40.16 20.80 -1.03
C VAL A 242 -39.97 22.11 -0.28
N PRO A 243 -40.39 23.27 -0.84
CA PRO A 243 -40.38 24.53 -0.10
C PRO A 243 -41.13 24.40 1.23
N GLY A 244 -40.43 24.66 2.34
CA GLY A 244 -40.97 24.53 3.70
C GLY A 244 -41.04 23.10 4.25
N GLY A 245 -40.58 22.09 3.50
CA GLY A 245 -40.46 20.71 3.98
C GLY A 245 -39.15 20.45 4.73
N GLU A 246 -39.22 19.63 5.78
CA GLU A 246 -38.05 19.25 6.59
C GLU A 246 -37.26 18.06 5.99
N SER A 247 -37.86 17.29 5.08
CA SER A 247 -37.23 16.11 4.48
C SER A 247 -37.12 16.20 2.96
N PRO A 248 -36.01 15.76 2.36
CA PRO A 248 -35.88 15.69 0.91
C PRO A 248 -36.78 14.60 0.35
N TYR A 249 -37.43 14.88 -0.79
CA TYR A 249 -38.22 13.88 -1.51
C TYR A 249 -37.41 13.19 -2.61
N VAL A 250 -36.26 13.74 -2.97
CA VAL A 250 -35.22 13.06 -3.74
C VAL A 250 -33.90 13.21 -3.00
N ASN A 251 -33.23 12.09 -2.71
CA ASN A 251 -31.88 12.04 -2.17
C ASN A 251 -31.06 11.08 -3.04
N ALA A 252 -29.87 11.48 -3.45
CA ALA A 252 -28.94 10.61 -4.15
C ALA A 252 -27.53 10.75 -3.58
N ARG A 253 -26.77 9.65 -3.49
CA ARG A 253 -25.35 9.70 -3.07
C ARG A 253 -24.57 8.52 -3.66
N LEU A 254 -23.25 8.70 -3.79
CA LEU A 254 -22.35 7.58 -4.08
C LEU A 254 -22.20 6.71 -2.84
N LEU A 255 -22.22 5.40 -3.03
CA LEU A 255 -22.07 4.40 -1.96
C LEU A 255 -21.09 3.30 -2.41
N ALA A 256 -20.27 2.82 -1.49
CA ALA A 256 -19.52 1.57 -1.63
C ALA A 256 -19.51 0.86 -0.28
N PHE A 257 -19.78 -0.44 -0.25
CA PHE A 257 -19.90 -1.22 0.99
C PHE A 257 -18.87 -2.35 0.95
N GLU A 258 -17.96 -2.44 1.93
CA GLU A 258 -16.90 -3.43 2.21
C GLU A 258 -16.18 -4.10 1.02
N LYS A 259 -16.93 -4.71 0.09
CA LYS A 259 -16.46 -5.54 -1.05
C LYS A 259 -17.34 -5.42 -2.31
N ARG A 260 -18.28 -4.46 -2.37
CA ARG A 260 -19.17 -4.25 -3.51
C ARG A 260 -18.64 -3.17 -4.44
N SER A 261 -18.98 -3.29 -5.72
CA SER A 261 -18.80 -2.22 -6.71
C SER A 261 -19.56 -0.97 -6.29
N GLU A 262 -19.02 0.20 -6.63
CA GLU A 262 -19.65 1.50 -6.41
C GLU A 262 -21.09 1.52 -6.95
N VAL A 263 -22.03 1.95 -6.12
CA VAL A 263 -23.44 2.13 -6.48
C VAL A 263 -23.88 3.57 -6.20
N ILE A 264 -25.04 3.94 -6.75
CA ILE A 264 -25.69 5.21 -6.46
C ILE A 264 -26.92 4.89 -5.61
N GLY A 265 -26.85 5.21 -4.32
CA GLY A 265 -28.05 5.22 -3.48
C GLY A 265 -28.96 6.32 -3.99
N PHE A 266 -30.17 5.99 -4.41
CA PHE A 266 -31.19 6.89 -4.91
C PHE A 266 -32.51 6.62 -4.19
N CYS A 267 -32.88 7.54 -3.30
CA CYS A 267 -33.96 7.37 -2.32
C CYS A 267 -33.76 6.06 -1.53
N GLU A 268 -34.67 5.09 -1.67
CA GLU A 268 -34.63 3.80 -0.97
C GLU A 268 -34.03 2.67 -1.82
N SER A 269 -33.35 2.99 -2.91
CA SER A 269 -32.84 2.00 -3.87
C SER A 269 -31.37 2.20 -4.19
N ASP A 270 -30.62 1.11 -4.32
CA ASP A 270 -29.25 1.12 -4.82
C ASP A 270 -29.24 0.87 -6.32
N LEU A 271 -28.72 1.84 -7.08
CA LEU A 271 -28.70 1.81 -8.53
C LEU A 271 -27.28 1.60 -9.06
N THR A 272 -27.15 0.82 -10.12
CA THR A 272 -25.95 0.87 -10.98
C THR A 272 -25.86 2.23 -11.68
N PRO A 273 -24.67 2.65 -12.15
CA PRO A 273 -24.52 3.87 -12.94
C PRO A 273 -25.45 3.93 -14.16
N GLY A 274 -25.70 2.80 -14.81
CA GLY A 274 -26.65 2.71 -15.93
C GLY A 274 -28.10 2.97 -15.51
N GLN A 275 -28.57 2.34 -14.43
CA GLN A 275 -29.90 2.58 -13.88
C GLN A 275 -30.08 4.01 -13.39
N ALA A 276 -29.08 4.58 -12.71
CA ALA A 276 -29.14 5.96 -12.26
C ALA A 276 -29.28 6.96 -13.41
N ARG A 277 -28.60 6.72 -14.55
CA ARG A 277 -28.79 7.55 -15.76
C ARG A 277 -30.20 7.44 -16.34
N GLN A 278 -30.81 6.25 -16.27
CA GLN A 278 -32.20 6.04 -16.71
C GLN A 278 -33.19 6.78 -15.79
N GLU A 279 -33.02 6.68 -14.47
CA GLU A 279 -33.85 7.43 -13.51
C GLU A 279 -33.66 8.94 -13.67
N ALA A 280 -32.43 9.42 -13.87
CA ALA A 280 -32.16 10.82 -14.15
C ALA A 280 -32.86 11.30 -15.44
N ALA A 281 -32.96 10.47 -16.48
CA ALA A 281 -33.70 10.82 -17.69
C ALA A 281 -35.21 10.95 -17.42
N LYS A 282 -35.80 10.06 -16.61
CA LYS A 282 -37.21 10.13 -16.20
C LYS A 282 -37.48 11.40 -15.37
N LEU A 283 -36.58 11.76 -14.46
CA LEU A 283 -36.71 12.98 -13.65
C LEU A 283 -36.69 14.24 -14.50
N ARG A 284 -35.83 14.30 -15.53
CA ARG A 284 -35.82 15.43 -16.49
C ARG A 284 -37.13 15.53 -17.26
N GLU A 285 -37.61 14.42 -17.81
CA GLU A 285 -38.89 14.40 -18.52
C GLU A 285 -40.06 14.82 -17.60
N PHE A 286 -40.04 14.39 -16.33
CA PHE A 286 -41.02 14.82 -15.35
C PHE A 286 -40.94 16.33 -15.08
N ALA A 287 -39.74 16.88 -14.92
CA ALA A 287 -39.52 18.31 -14.73
C ALA A 287 -40.05 19.13 -15.92
N ASP A 288 -39.74 18.72 -17.15
CA ASP A 288 -40.23 19.38 -18.37
C ASP A 288 -41.77 19.40 -18.43
N ARG A 289 -42.42 18.30 -18.03
CA ARG A 289 -43.89 18.21 -17.95
C ARG A 289 -44.47 19.11 -16.85
N LEU A 290 -43.80 19.20 -15.70
CA LEU A 290 -44.21 20.06 -14.60
C LEU A 290 -44.13 21.54 -14.99
N GLU A 291 -43.07 21.95 -15.69
CA GLU A 291 -42.94 23.29 -16.27
C GLU A 291 -44.07 23.58 -17.27
N GLY A 292 -44.40 22.62 -18.13
CA GLY A 292 -45.55 22.73 -19.04
C GLY A 292 -46.88 22.96 -18.32
N LEU A 293 -47.14 22.25 -17.21
CA LEU A 293 -48.34 22.45 -16.38
C LEU A 293 -48.36 23.84 -15.74
N ALA A 294 -47.21 24.32 -15.25
CA ALA A 294 -47.10 25.66 -14.68
C ALA A 294 -47.44 26.74 -15.72
N ALA A 295 -46.90 26.63 -16.94
CA ALA A 295 -47.19 27.56 -18.03
C ALA A 295 -48.68 27.59 -18.41
N VAL A 296 -49.35 26.43 -18.43
CA VAL A 296 -50.80 26.36 -18.67
C VAL A 296 -51.59 27.04 -17.55
N ALA A 297 -51.19 26.86 -16.29
CA ALA A 297 -51.84 27.48 -15.14
C ALA A 297 -51.67 29.01 -15.10
N GLU A 298 -50.56 29.52 -15.62
CA GLU A 298 -50.32 30.96 -15.77
C GLU A 298 -51.14 31.57 -16.90
N ALA A 299 -51.26 30.90 -18.05
CA ALA A 299 -52.02 31.37 -19.20
C ALA A 299 -53.55 31.37 -19.00
N GLY A 300 -54.05 30.61 -18.01
CA GLY A 300 -55.46 30.54 -17.64
C GLY A 300 -55.93 31.63 -16.66
N ARG A 301 -55.08 32.61 -16.34
CA ARG A 301 -55.41 33.81 -15.54
C ARG A 301 -55.48 35.04 -16.44
#